data_AF-A0A7C9EX46-F1
#
_entry.id   AF-A0A7C9EX46-F1
#
_cell.length_a   1.000
_cell.length_b   1.000
_cell.length_c   1.000
_cell.angle_alpha   90.00
_cell.angle_beta   90.00
_cell.angle_gamma   90.00
#
_symmetry.space_group_name_H-M   'P 1'
#
loop_
_entity.id
_entity.type
_entity.pdbx_description
1 polymer ?
#
loop_
_entity_poly.entity_id
_entity_poly.type
_entity_poly.pdbx_seq_one_letter_code
_entity_poly.pdbx_strand_id
1 'polypeptide(L)'
;GLDRGITFLHRMGIGFAISTLATLVAGFVEMKRKHYAMQARTMPGHGSLSFVWLVPQYGLHGVAEAFMSIGHLEFFYDQAPESMRSTATALFWTAISLGNYLSTFLVTVVHKVTARKDGSNWLPDDDI
;
A
#
# COMPACT_ATOMS: atom_id res chain seq x y z
N GLY A 1 -15.65 12.15 -32.82
CA GLY A 1 -15.95 10.95 -32.02
C GLY A 1 -14.84 9.97 -32.27
N LEU A 2 -14.08 9.62 -31.24
CA LEU A 2 -13.26 8.42 -31.26
C LEU A 2 -13.64 7.60 -30.04
N ASP A 3 -13.95 6.33 -30.29
CA ASP A 3 -14.23 5.28 -29.32
C ASP A 3 -13.08 5.12 -28.33
N ARG A 4 -13.03 5.97 -27.29
CA ARG A 4 -12.26 5.65 -26.09
C ARG A 4 -13.05 4.55 -25.41
N GLY A 5 -12.50 3.33 -25.33
CA GLY A 5 -13.11 2.17 -24.68
C GLY A 5 -13.42 2.40 -23.18
N ILE A 6 -12.84 1.62 -22.25
CA ILE A 6 -13.04 1.88 -20.82
C ILE A 6 -12.51 3.27 -20.46
N THR A 7 -13.35 4.14 -19.90
CA THR A 7 -12.98 5.53 -19.53
C THR A 7 -11.91 5.56 -18.44
N PHE A 8 -11.07 6.61 -18.42
CA PHE A 8 -9.96 6.76 -17.45
C PHE A 8 -10.45 6.68 -15.99
N LEU A 9 -11.61 7.28 -15.70
CA LEU A 9 -12.26 7.21 -14.38
C LEU A 9 -12.63 5.78 -13.99
N HIS A 10 -13.11 4.96 -14.92
CA HIS A 10 -13.40 3.55 -14.64
C HIS A 10 -12.14 2.75 -14.37
N ARG A 11 -11.06 2.96 -15.14
CA ARG A 11 -9.78 2.27 -14.92
C ARG A 11 -9.18 2.62 -13.56
N MET A 12 -9.22 3.91 -13.21
CA MET A 12 -8.78 4.40 -11.90
C MET A 12 -9.64 3.84 -10.76
N GLY A 13 -10.97 3.80 -10.93
CA GLY A 13 -11.89 3.19 -9.96
C GLY A 13 -11.64 1.69 -9.75
N ILE A 14 -11.37 0.94 -10.82
CA ILE A 14 -10.98 -0.47 -10.75
C ILE A 14 -9.66 -0.61 -9.98
N GLY A 15 -8.65 0.22 -10.27
CA GLY A 15 -7.38 0.23 -9.54
C GLY A 15 -7.56 0.45 -8.03
N PHE A 16 -8.39 1.41 -7.63
CA PHE A 16 -8.68 1.66 -6.21
C PHE A 16 -9.46 0.51 -5.54
N ALA A 17 -10.41 -0.10 -6.24
CA ALA A 17 -11.14 -1.25 -5.72
C ALA A 17 -10.20 -2.45 -5.50
N ILE A 18 -9.33 -2.74 -6.48
CA ILE A 18 -8.32 -3.80 -6.37
C ILE A 18 -7.32 -3.49 -5.25
N SER A 19 -6.89 -2.24 -5.10
CA SER A 19 -6.00 -1.82 -4.01
C SER A 19 -6.63 -2.06 -2.63
N THR A 20 -7.92 -1.73 -2.48
CA THR A 20 -8.67 -2.00 -1.25
C THR A 20 -8.75 -3.50 -0.95
N LEU A 21 -9.02 -4.33 -1.96
CA LEU A 21 -8.99 -5.79 -1.83
C LEU A 21 -7.60 -6.30 -1.46
N ALA A 22 -6.52 -5.73 -2.04
CA ALA A 22 -5.15 -6.08 -1.71
C ALA A 22 -4.82 -5.77 -0.24
N THR A 23 -5.26 -4.62 0.28
CA THR A 23 -5.10 -4.28 1.70
C THR A 23 -5.86 -5.25 2.61
N LEU A 24 -7.07 -5.68 2.22
CA LEU A 24 -7.82 -6.69 2.98
C LEU A 24 -7.09 -8.04 3.00
N VAL A 25 -6.61 -8.50 1.83
CA VAL A 25 -5.83 -9.73 1.71
C VAL A 25 -4.56 -9.66 2.57
N ALA A 26 -3.85 -8.53 2.55
CA ALA A 26 -2.67 -8.31 3.39
C ALA A 26 -3.01 -8.42 4.89
N GLY A 27 -4.15 -7.86 5.31
CA GLY A 27 -4.65 -8.01 6.68
C GLY A 27 -4.88 -9.48 7.07
N PHE A 28 -5.49 -10.29 6.19
CA PHE A 28 -5.69 -11.72 6.44
C PHE A 28 -4.37 -12.51 6.50
N VAL A 29 -3.42 -12.19 5.60
CA VAL A 29 -2.08 -12.79 5.60
C VAL A 29 -1.34 -12.45 6.89
N GLU A 30 -1.42 -11.22 7.37
CA GLU A 30 -0.79 -10.80 8.62
C GLU A 30 -1.42 -11.47 9.85
N MET A 31 -2.75 -11.66 9.86
CA MET A 31 -3.41 -12.44 10.92
C MET A 31 -2.90 -13.89 10.96
N LYS A 32 -2.74 -14.53 9.80
CA LYS A 32 -2.13 -15.86 9.69
C LYS A 32 -0.69 -15.85 10.19
N ARG A 33 0.14 -14.93 9.71
CA ARG A 33 1.56 -14.80 10.11
C ARG A 33 1.70 -14.63 11.62
N LYS A 34 0.90 -13.73 12.20
CA LYS A 34 0.88 -13.50 13.66
C LYS A 34 0.46 -14.75 14.42
N HIS A 35 -0.52 -15.50 13.92
CA HIS A 35 -0.94 -16.76 14.54
C HIS A 35 0.19 -17.80 14.56
N TYR A 36 0.91 -17.98 13.45
CA TYR A 36 2.08 -18.86 13.39
C TYR A 36 3.20 -18.38 14.31
N ALA A 37 3.49 -17.07 14.35
CA ALA A 37 4.50 -16.50 15.22
C ALA A 37 4.18 -16.71 16.72
N MET A 38 2.91 -16.61 17.10
CA MET A 38 2.48 -16.89 18.49
C MET A 38 2.63 -18.37 18.84
N GLN A 39 2.29 -19.29 17.92
CA GLN A 39 2.47 -20.73 18.15
C GLN A 39 3.95 -21.12 18.25
N ALA A 40 4.81 -20.55 17.41
CA ALA A 40 6.25 -20.78 17.44
C ALA A 40 6.89 -20.35 18.77
N ARG A 41 6.33 -19.34 19.47
CA ARG A 41 6.75 -18.93 20.82
C ARG A 41 6.35 -19.93 21.90
N THR A 42 5.28 -20.70 21.72
CA THR A 42 4.79 -21.68 22.70
C THR A 42 5.34 -23.09 22.46
N MET A 43 5.65 -23.44 21.21
CA MET A 43 6.24 -24.72 20.81
C MET A 43 7.46 -24.50 19.90
N PRO A 44 8.69 -24.51 20.44
CA PRO A 44 9.89 -24.34 19.62
C PRO A 44 9.97 -25.48 18.59
N GLY A 45 9.88 -25.13 17.30
CA GLY A 45 9.87 -26.08 16.17
C GLY A 45 8.72 -25.91 15.18
N HIS A 46 7.73 -25.06 15.47
CA HIS A 46 6.68 -24.72 14.50
C HIS A 46 7.23 -23.71 13.49
N GLY A 47 7.41 -24.20 12.26
CA GLY A 47 8.21 -23.57 11.20
C GLY A 47 7.76 -22.18 10.77
N SER A 48 8.73 -21.46 10.21
CA SER A 48 8.57 -20.15 9.57
C SER A 48 7.49 -20.18 8.48
N LEU A 49 6.67 -19.12 8.43
CA LEU A 49 5.71 -18.94 7.34
C LEU A 49 6.48 -18.77 6.03
N SER A 50 6.15 -19.56 5.01
CA SER A 50 6.78 -19.44 3.69
C SER A 50 6.53 -18.06 3.07
N PHE A 51 7.54 -17.49 2.40
CA PHE A 51 7.46 -16.21 1.69
C PHE A 51 6.37 -16.20 0.61
N VAL A 52 5.94 -17.38 0.13
CA VAL A 52 4.87 -17.55 -0.85
C VAL A 52 3.55 -16.90 -0.40
N TRP A 53 3.32 -16.75 0.91
CA TRP A 53 2.13 -16.07 1.44
C TRP A 53 2.07 -14.57 1.18
N LEU A 54 3.18 -13.94 0.79
CA LEU A 54 3.24 -12.54 0.37
C LEU A 54 2.80 -12.34 -1.09
N VAL A 55 2.88 -13.38 -1.91
CA VAL A 55 2.50 -13.33 -3.34
C VAL A 55 1.08 -12.78 -3.58
N PRO A 56 0.02 -13.21 -2.86
CA PRO A 56 -1.33 -12.72 -3.15
C PRO A 56 -1.51 -11.22 -2.91
N GLN A 57 -0.92 -10.65 -1.85
CA GLN A 57 -1.02 -9.21 -1.57
C GLN A 57 -0.21 -8.37 -2.57
N TYR A 58 1.03 -8.77 -2.89
CA TYR A 58 1.90 -8.01 -3.78
C TYR A 58 1.48 -8.15 -5.24
N GLY A 59 1.04 -9.34 -5.66
CA GLY A 59 0.49 -9.56 -6.99
C GLY A 59 -0.75 -8.70 -7.22
N LEU A 60 -1.65 -8.63 -6.25
CA LEU A 60 -2.87 -7.83 -6.37
C LEU A 60 -2.57 -6.32 -6.36
N HIS A 61 -1.60 -5.88 -5.57
CA HIS A 61 -1.12 -4.49 -5.58
C HIS A 61 -0.50 -4.11 -6.93
N GLY A 62 0.31 -5.01 -7.53
CA GLY A 62 0.89 -4.78 -8.86
C GLY A 62 -0.17 -4.65 -9.96
N VAL A 63 -1.24 -5.47 -9.90
CA VAL A 63 -2.39 -5.31 -10.80
C VAL A 63 -3.10 -3.99 -10.56
N ALA A 64 -3.36 -3.60 -9.30
CA ALA A 64 -3.96 -2.32 -8.96
C ALA A 64 -3.18 -1.14 -9.53
N GLU A 65 -1.85 -1.15 -9.36
CA GLU A 65 -0.96 -0.10 -9.84
C GLU A 65 -0.93 0.00 -11.36
N ALA A 66 -0.99 -1.12 -12.08
CA ALA A 66 -1.07 -1.12 -13.54
C ALA A 66 -2.33 -0.41 -14.06
N PHE A 67 -3.50 -0.66 -13.43
CA PHE A 67 -4.74 0.01 -13.80
C PHE A 67 -4.77 1.49 -13.38
N MET A 68 -4.21 1.80 -12.21
CA MET A 68 -4.22 3.15 -11.65
C MET A 68 -3.23 4.08 -12.36
N SER A 69 -2.03 3.61 -12.69
CA SER A 69 -0.98 4.40 -13.34
C SER A 69 -1.40 4.92 -14.71
N ILE A 70 -2.06 4.08 -15.52
CA ILE A 70 -2.59 4.47 -16.83
C ILE A 70 -3.69 5.53 -16.67
N GLY A 71 -4.60 5.34 -15.71
CA GLY A 71 -5.69 6.29 -15.43
C GLY A 71 -5.20 7.65 -14.91
N HIS A 72 -4.22 7.66 -14.01
CA HIS A 72 -3.62 8.90 -13.50
C HIS A 72 -2.91 9.68 -14.60
N LEU A 73 -2.14 9.01 -15.46
CA LEU A 73 -1.41 9.67 -16.55
C LEU A 73 -2.38 10.30 -17.55
N GLU A 74 -3.38 9.55 -18.03
CA GLU A 74 -4.39 10.09 -18.97
C GLU A 74 -5.19 11.24 -18.35
N PHE A 75 -5.61 11.12 -17.08
CA PHE A 75 -6.35 12.19 -16.39
C PHE A 75 -5.52 13.48 -16.28
N PHE A 76 -4.27 13.39 -15.82
CA PHE A 76 -3.41 14.57 -15.68
C PHE A 76 -3.09 15.24 -17.01
N TYR A 77 -2.92 14.46 -18.08
CA TYR A 77 -2.65 15.00 -19.41
C TYR A 77 -3.88 15.67 -20.05
N ASP A 78 -5.08 15.11 -19.83
CA ASP A 78 -6.36 15.56 -20.43
C ASP A 78 -6.99 16.73 -19.64
N GLN A 79 -6.78 16.79 -18.33
CA GLN A 79 -7.34 17.85 -17.46
C GLN A 79 -6.41 19.05 -17.26
N ALA A 80 -5.11 18.95 -17.56
CA ALA A 80 -4.19 20.07 -17.42
C ALA A 80 -4.17 20.95 -18.69
N PRO A 81 -4.26 22.29 -18.56
CA PRO A 81 -3.91 23.21 -19.64
C PRO A 81 -2.47 22.95 -20.10
N GLU A 82 -2.20 23.10 -21.40
CA GLU A 82 -0.89 22.79 -22.00
C GLU A 82 0.27 23.52 -21.30
N SER A 83 0.05 24.75 -20.84
CA SER A 83 1.03 25.58 -20.12
C SER A 83 1.27 25.17 -18.66
N MET A 84 0.39 24.35 -18.06
CA MET A 84 0.44 24.00 -16.62
C MET A 84 0.74 22.53 -16.35
N ARG A 85 0.97 21.71 -17.39
CA ARG A 85 1.21 20.27 -17.25
C ARG A 85 2.40 19.93 -16.36
N SER A 86 3.48 20.73 -16.44
CA SER A 86 4.67 20.58 -15.57
C SER A 86 4.33 20.84 -14.09
N THR A 87 3.63 21.93 -13.79
CA THR A 87 3.16 22.26 -12.43
C THR A 87 2.20 21.22 -11.88
N ALA A 88 1.27 20.72 -12.71
CA ALA A 88 0.34 19.67 -12.33
C ALA A 88 1.08 18.38 -11.92
N THR A 89 2.10 18.00 -12.70
CA THR A 89 2.97 16.86 -12.41
C THR A 89 3.78 17.08 -11.12
N ALA A 90 4.31 18.29 -10.90
CA ALA A 90 5.03 18.63 -9.68
C ALA A 90 4.13 18.55 -8.42
N LEU A 91 2.88 19.03 -8.51
CA LEU A 91 1.90 18.91 -7.43
C LEU A 91 1.52 17.46 -7.14
N PHE A 92 1.40 16.62 -8.18
CA PHE A 92 1.17 15.18 -8.02
C PHE A 92 2.27 14.50 -7.22
N TRP A 93 3.55 14.71 -7.59
CA TRP A 93 4.69 14.17 -6.83
C TRP A 93 4.75 14.73 -5.40
N THR A 94 4.40 16.01 -5.23
CA THR A 94 4.34 16.65 -3.90
C THR A 94 3.27 16.00 -3.03
N ALA A 95 2.10 15.69 -3.59
CA ALA A 95 1.03 14.99 -2.88
C ALA A 95 1.46 13.57 -2.45
N ILE A 96 2.17 12.83 -3.33
CA ILE A 96 2.75 11.52 -2.99
C ILE A 96 3.75 11.66 -1.84
N SER A 97 4.66 12.63 -1.92
CA SER A 97 5.66 12.90 -0.88
C SER A 97 4.99 13.22 0.47
N LEU A 98 3.96 14.06 0.46
CA LEU A 98 3.18 14.37 1.65
C LEU A 98 2.51 13.13 2.24
N GLY A 99 1.96 12.24 1.39
CA GLY A 99 1.41 10.96 1.81
C GLY A 99 2.45 10.06 2.51
N ASN A 100 3.67 10.01 1.97
CA ASN A 100 4.78 9.27 2.60
C ASN A 100 5.15 9.86 3.97
N TYR A 101 5.24 11.19 4.08
CA TYR A 101 5.50 11.84 5.37
C TYR A 101 4.38 11.58 6.39
N LEU A 102 3.13 11.62 5.96
CA LEU A 102 1.99 11.28 6.82
C LEU A 102 2.04 9.82 7.28
N SER A 103 2.42 8.89 6.41
CA SER A 103 2.61 7.47 6.76
C SER A 103 3.68 7.30 7.85
N THR A 104 4.86 7.90 7.65
CA THR A 104 5.94 7.88 8.65
C THR A 104 5.51 8.52 9.97
N PHE A 105 4.78 9.64 9.90
CA PHE A 105 4.23 10.28 11.08
C PHE A 105 3.27 9.36 11.84
N LEU A 106 2.34 8.70 11.15
CA LEU A 106 1.41 7.73 11.74
C LEU A 106 2.17 6.58 12.41
N VAL A 107 3.14 5.96 11.74
CA VAL A 107 3.97 4.88 12.30
C VAL A 107 4.68 5.38 13.57
N THR A 108 5.25 6.58 13.53
CA THR A 108 5.94 7.19 14.68
C THR A 108 5.00 7.40 15.86
N VAL A 109 3.78 7.89 15.61
CA VAL A 109 2.77 8.09 16.67
C VAL A 109 2.35 6.76 17.27
N VAL A 110 2.03 5.76 16.44
CA VAL A 110 1.63 4.42 16.94
C VAL A 110 2.77 3.77 17.73
N HIS A 111 4.01 3.93 17.27
CA HIS A 111 5.21 3.47 17.97
C HIS A 111 5.34 4.11 19.35
N LYS A 112 5.22 5.44 19.45
CA LYS A 112 5.28 6.15 20.75
C LYS A 112 4.12 5.77 21.68
N VAL A 113 2.90 5.63 21.15
CA VAL A 113 1.71 5.31 21.96
C VAL A 113 1.75 3.87 22.48
N THR A 114 2.33 2.95 21.71
CA THR A 114 2.37 1.53 22.10
C THR A 114 3.65 1.14 22.86
N ALA A 115 4.60 2.08 23.02
CA ALA A 115 5.82 1.84 23.77
C ALA A 115 5.51 1.59 25.25
N ARG A 116 5.99 0.44 25.76
CA ARG A 116 5.93 0.09 27.19
C ARG A 116 7.20 0.54 27.91
N LYS A 117 7.11 0.63 29.24
CA LYS A 117 8.24 1.00 30.13
C LYS A 117 9.42 0.02 30.08
N ASP A 118 9.20 -1.19 29.57
CA ASP A 118 10.20 -2.24 29.39
C ASP A 118 10.95 -2.16 28.05
N GLY A 119 10.66 -1.15 27.21
CA GLY A 119 11.25 -1.00 25.88
C GLY A 119 10.57 -1.82 24.79
N SER A 120 9.57 -2.66 25.14
CA SER A 120 8.79 -3.39 24.13
C SER A 120 7.73 -2.50 23.47
N ASN A 121 7.52 -2.70 22.18
CA ASN A 121 6.57 -1.94 21.37
C ASN A 121 5.85 -2.89 20.38
N TRP A 122 4.98 -2.34 19.52
CA TRP A 122 4.25 -3.11 18.51
C TRP A 122 5.10 -3.50 17.29
N LEU A 123 6.24 -2.83 17.10
CA LEU A 123 7.16 -3.00 15.97
C LEU A 123 8.60 -3.09 16.52
N PRO A 124 9.05 -4.30 16.92
CA PRO A 124 10.37 -4.50 17.51
C PRO A 124 11.48 -4.05 16.56
N ASP A 125 12.55 -3.45 17.10
CA ASP A 125 13.65 -2.91 16.29
C ASP A 125 14.54 -4.00 15.64
N ASP A 126 14.27 -5.29 15.91
CA ASP A 126 15.09 -6.45 15.51
C ASP A 126 14.81 -6.98 14.07
N ASP A 127 14.00 -6.30 13.26
CA ASP A 127 13.64 -6.73 11.88
C ASP A 127 14.25 -5.82 10.78
N ILE A 128 15.54 -5.44 10.88
CA ILE A 128 16.35 -4.90 9.77
C ILE A 128 17.69 -5.62 9.64
#